data_AF-A0A239NAK8-F1
#
_entry.id   AF-A0A239NAK8-F1
#
_cell.length_a   1.000
_cell.length_b   1.000
_cell.length_c   1.000
_cell.angle_alpha   90.00
_cell.angle_beta   90.00
_cell.angle_gamma   90.00
#
_symmetry.space_group_name_H-M   'P 1'
#
loop_
_entity.id
_entity.type
_entity.pdbx_description
1 polymer ?
#
loop_
_entity_poly.entity_id
_entity_poly.type
_entity_poly.pdbx_seq_one_letter_code
_entity_poly.pdbx_strand_id
1 'polypeptide(L)'
;MLSGDGVAGESDSALADSVLSGAVPDSSVPAGSSVPTDASAGGSLLDGVVLPIADPELRGVVEDIEGAVGRLRERDTVAVSNADRRALLTRMEAVSRSVFGLSHTLIADLLLQHGLDGIDGSVPDALAVLMRISRTRASQRIRYSQEFGKRT
;
A
#
# COMPACT_ATOMS: atom_id res chain seq x y z
N MET A 1 -2.70 58.21 -35.05
CA MET A 1 -1.70 57.24 -35.55
C MET A 1 -0.79 56.87 -34.40
N LEU A 2 -0.97 55.67 -33.84
CA LEU A 2 0.02 54.90 -33.08
C LEU A 2 -0.52 53.45 -33.08
N SER A 3 0.19 52.58 -33.78
CA SER A 3 -0.08 51.15 -33.95
C SER A 3 0.70 50.32 -32.91
N GLY A 4 0.22 49.11 -32.64
CA GLY A 4 0.83 48.09 -31.77
C GLY A 4 -0.10 47.78 -30.59
N ASP A 5 -0.46 46.56 -30.25
CA ASP A 5 0.33 45.33 -30.29
C ASP A 5 -0.59 44.09 -30.36
N GLY A 6 -0.09 42.99 -30.92
CA GLY A 6 -0.85 41.80 -31.30
C GLY A 6 -1.27 40.92 -30.12
N VAL A 7 -2.51 40.42 -30.17
CA VAL A 7 -2.99 39.36 -29.27
C VAL A 7 -2.92 38.02 -30.01
N ALA A 8 -1.99 37.16 -29.57
CA ALA A 8 -1.96 35.75 -29.92
C ALA A 8 -2.78 35.00 -28.87
N GLY A 9 -3.85 34.31 -29.29
CA GLY A 9 -4.74 33.65 -28.36
C GLY A 9 -5.73 32.72 -29.03
N GLU A 10 -5.25 31.63 -29.63
CA GLU A 10 -6.07 30.45 -29.90
C GLU A 10 -5.25 29.20 -29.57
N SER A 11 -5.51 28.63 -28.40
CA SER A 11 -5.07 27.27 -28.03
C SER A 11 -6.30 26.38 -28.06
N ASP A 12 -6.48 25.68 -29.17
CA ASP A 12 -7.48 24.63 -29.35
C ASP A 12 -6.97 23.36 -28.66
N SER A 13 -7.65 22.94 -27.58
CA SER A 13 -7.40 21.68 -26.89
C SER A 13 -8.67 20.84 -26.92
N ALA A 14 -8.79 20.04 -27.97
CA ALA A 14 -9.76 18.96 -28.05
C ALA A 14 -9.30 17.79 -27.14
N LEU A 15 -9.92 17.69 -25.96
CA LEU A 15 -9.89 16.49 -25.14
C LEU A 15 -10.90 15.49 -25.73
N ALA A 16 -10.39 14.43 -26.36
CA ALA A 16 -11.21 13.30 -26.79
C ALA A 16 -11.49 12.38 -25.59
N ASP A 17 -12.78 12.33 -25.26
CA ASP A 17 -13.45 11.36 -24.40
C ASP A 17 -13.43 9.96 -25.05
N SER A 18 -13.16 8.90 -24.27
CA SER A 18 -13.41 7.52 -24.68
C SER A 18 -13.56 6.62 -23.46
N VAL A 19 -14.82 6.53 -23.03
CA VAL A 19 -15.38 5.50 -22.17
C VAL A 19 -15.73 4.23 -22.96
N LEU A 20 -15.67 3.10 -22.24
CA LEU A 20 -16.26 1.78 -22.52
C LEU A 20 -15.58 0.89 -23.58
N SER A 21 -15.07 -0.27 -23.13
CA SER A 21 -15.72 -1.54 -23.46
C SER A 21 -15.15 -2.68 -22.61
N GLY A 22 -16.04 -3.41 -21.94
CA GLY A 22 -15.72 -4.63 -21.22
C GLY A 22 -15.55 -5.82 -22.15
N ALA A 23 -14.70 -6.76 -21.74
CA ALA A 23 -14.72 -8.13 -22.26
C ALA A 23 -14.25 -9.08 -21.15
N VAL A 24 -15.16 -9.94 -20.72
CA VAL A 24 -14.90 -11.11 -19.87
C VAL A 24 -14.71 -12.30 -20.82
N PRO A 25 -13.61 -13.06 -20.72
CA PRO A 25 -13.57 -14.40 -21.29
C PRO A 25 -13.54 -15.51 -20.24
N ASP A 26 -14.08 -16.63 -20.70
CA ASP A 26 -14.64 -17.76 -20.00
C ASP A 26 -13.67 -18.69 -19.26
N SER A 27 -14.28 -19.52 -18.43
CA SER A 27 -13.75 -20.62 -17.65
C SER A 27 -13.02 -21.66 -18.51
N SER A 28 -11.90 -22.20 -18.01
CA SER A 28 -11.38 -23.51 -18.41
C SER A 28 -10.52 -24.12 -17.29
N VAL A 29 -11.03 -25.19 -16.68
CA VAL A 29 -10.33 -26.02 -15.67
C VAL A 29 -9.69 -27.20 -16.38
N PRO A 30 -8.37 -27.44 -16.23
CA PRO A 30 -7.80 -28.76 -16.51
C PRO A 30 -7.60 -29.57 -15.23
N ALA A 31 -8.09 -30.81 -15.27
CA ALA A 31 -7.91 -31.82 -14.23
C ALA A 31 -6.54 -32.53 -14.37
N GLY A 32 -5.89 -32.73 -13.22
CA GLY A 32 -5.03 -33.90 -12.93
C GLY A 32 -3.55 -33.82 -13.30
N SER A 33 -2.68 -33.81 -12.29
CA SER A 33 -1.55 -34.77 -12.22
C SER A 33 -0.89 -34.79 -10.83
N SER A 34 -0.89 -36.00 -10.25
CA SER A 34 0.09 -36.60 -9.33
C SER A 34 0.63 -35.83 -8.11
N VAL A 35 0.25 -36.31 -6.92
CA VAL A 35 0.96 -36.09 -5.64
C VAL A 35 2.15 -37.05 -5.55
N PRO A 36 3.39 -36.57 -5.34
CA PRO A 36 4.40 -37.32 -4.64
C PRO A 36 4.41 -36.90 -3.16
N THR A 37 4.23 -37.88 -2.28
CA THR A 37 4.47 -37.76 -0.84
C THR A 37 5.95 -37.83 -0.51
N ASP A 38 6.32 -37.00 0.45
CA ASP A 38 7.44 -37.07 1.39
C ASP A 38 8.79 -36.42 1.01
N ALA A 39 9.05 -35.27 1.63
CA ALA A 39 10.32 -34.93 2.27
C ALA A 39 10.17 -33.63 3.08
N SER A 40 10.34 -33.72 4.39
CA SER A 40 10.36 -32.61 5.34
C SER A 40 11.51 -31.63 5.09
N ALA A 41 11.21 -30.32 5.20
CA ALA A 41 11.96 -29.27 5.91
C ALA A 41 11.89 -27.93 5.16
N GLY A 42 11.21 -26.95 5.77
CA GLY A 42 11.10 -25.58 5.28
C GLY A 42 9.78 -24.97 5.76
N GLY A 43 9.76 -24.49 7.00
CA GLY A 43 8.53 -24.00 7.65
C GLY A 43 7.85 -22.90 6.84
N SER A 44 6.62 -23.18 6.41
CA SER A 44 5.66 -22.17 5.95
C SER A 44 5.29 -21.28 7.14
N LEU A 45 5.96 -20.13 7.28
CA LEU A 45 5.75 -19.20 8.40
C LEU A 45 4.89 -17.97 8.05
N LEU A 46 4.37 -17.85 6.83
CA LEU A 46 3.75 -16.60 6.37
C LEU A 46 2.34 -16.77 5.78
N ASP A 47 1.65 -17.86 6.11
CA ASP A 47 0.21 -17.96 5.88
C ASP A 47 -0.57 -17.30 7.03
N GLY A 48 -0.90 -16.01 6.86
CA GLY A 48 -1.95 -15.35 7.66
C GLY A 48 -1.61 -14.90 9.07
N VAL A 49 -0.46 -15.29 9.62
CA VAL A 49 -0.09 -14.96 11.00
C VAL A 49 0.48 -13.54 11.07
N VAL A 50 -0.21 -12.66 11.82
CA VAL A 50 0.33 -11.36 12.24
C VAL A 50 1.58 -11.63 13.09
N LEU A 51 2.71 -11.04 12.71
CA LEU A 51 3.95 -11.20 13.47
C LEU A 51 3.79 -10.58 14.87
N PRO A 52 4.14 -11.29 15.95
CA PRO A 52 4.02 -10.75 17.29
C PRO A 52 5.03 -9.62 17.50
N ILE A 53 4.59 -8.51 18.11
CA ILE A 53 5.47 -7.43 18.56
C ILE A 53 5.90 -7.73 20.00
N ALA A 54 7.17 -8.05 20.20
CA ALA A 54 7.71 -8.39 21.51
C ALA A 54 7.71 -7.18 22.47
N ASP A 55 8.08 -6.00 21.96
CA ASP A 55 8.07 -4.74 22.70
C ASP A 55 6.64 -4.40 23.19
N PRO A 56 6.41 -4.29 24.51
CA PRO A 56 5.09 -4.04 25.07
C PRO A 56 4.55 -2.63 24.80
N GLU A 57 5.43 -1.63 24.74
CA GLU A 57 5.02 -0.24 24.48
C GLU A 57 4.60 -0.09 23.02
N LEU A 58 5.43 -0.58 22.09
CA LEU A 58 5.11 -0.56 20.66
C LEU A 58 3.84 -1.36 20.35
N ARG A 59 3.68 -2.53 20.98
CA ARG A 59 2.47 -3.36 20.86
C ARG A 59 1.24 -2.62 21.32
N GLY A 60 1.27 -1.97 22.49
CA GLY A 60 0.14 -1.19 23.00
C GLY A 60 -0.27 -0.06 22.05
N VAL A 61 0.69 0.67 21.48
CA VAL A 61 0.42 1.72 20.49
C VAL A 61 -0.26 1.16 19.24
N VAL A 62 0.21 0.02 18.71
CA VAL A 62 -0.39 -0.61 17.53
C VAL A 62 -1.80 -1.11 17.82
N GLU A 63 -2.02 -1.76 18.97
CA GLU A 63 -3.35 -2.22 19.42
C GLU A 63 -4.34 -1.04 19.56
N ASP A 64 -3.90 0.10 20.08
CA ASP A 64 -4.72 1.32 20.17
C ASP A 64 -5.13 1.86 18.80
N ILE A 65 -4.20 1.87 17.83
CA ILE A 65 -4.47 2.28 16.45
C ILE A 65 -5.46 1.32 15.78
N GLU A 66 -5.20 0.02 15.86
CA GLU A 66 -6.08 -1.02 15.30
C GLU A 66 -7.48 -0.94 15.90
N GLY A 67 -7.58 -0.77 17.22
CA GLY A 67 -8.83 -0.57 17.94
C GLY A 67 -9.57 0.71 17.52
N ALA A 68 -8.86 1.82 17.32
CA ALA A 68 -9.44 3.07 16.84
C ALA A 68 -10.01 2.95 15.42
N VAL A 69 -9.29 2.27 14.52
CA VAL A 69 -9.76 1.97 13.16
C VAL A 69 -10.98 1.05 13.20
N GLY A 70 -10.98 0.03 14.06
CA GLY A 70 -12.13 -0.85 14.29
C GLY A 70 -13.39 -0.07 14.68
N ARG A 71 -13.28 0.79 15.71
CA ARG A 71 -14.39 1.66 16.15
C ARG A 71 -14.88 2.62 15.06
N LEU A 72 -13.99 3.13 14.21
CA LEU A 72 -14.38 3.99 13.10
C LEU A 72 -15.14 3.22 12.02
N ARG A 73 -14.75 1.97 11.72
CA ARG A 73 -15.45 1.10 10.76
C ARG A 73 -16.87 0.75 11.19
N GLU A 74 -17.11 0.62 12.49
CA GLU A 74 -18.43 0.35 13.07
C GLU A 74 -19.36 1.57 13.05
N ARG A 75 -18.84 2.77 12.77
CA ARG A 75 -19.67 3.98 12.73
C ARG A 75 -20.43 4.09 11.42
N ASP A 76 -21.74 4.19 11.55
CA ASP A 76 -22.60 4.62 10.45
C ASP A 76 -22.35 6.11 10.14
N THR A 77 -21.63 6.36 9.05
CA THR A 77 -21.30 7.72 8.59
C THR A 77 -22.46 8.42 7.89
N VAL A 78 -23.54 7.70 7.55
CA VAL A 78 -24.75 8.27 6.92
C VAL A 78 -25.54 9.11 7.93
N ALA A 79 -25.53 8.71 9.20
CA ALA A 79 -26.17 9.44 10.30
C ALA A 79 -25.44 10.73 10.71
N VAL A 80 -24.26 11.02 10.15
CA VAL A 80 -23.43 12.18 10.50
C VAL A 80 -23.60 13.30 9.48
N SER A 81 -23.45 14.55 9.94
CA SER A 81 -23.55 15.73 9.09
C SER A 81 -22.56 15.68 7.91
N ASN A 82 -22.90 16.32 6.80
CA ASN A 82 -21.98 16.44 5.66
C ASN A 82 -20.69 17.21 6.02
N ALA A 83 -20.76 18.12 7.01
CA ALA A 83 -19.59 18.84 7.49
C ALA A 83 -18.60 17.88 8.18
N ASP A 84 -19.10 17.02 9.05
CA ASP A 84 -18.30 16.01 9.74
C ASP A 84 -17.76 14.94 8.78
N ARG A 85 -18.54 14.54 7.77
CA ARG A 85 -18.06 13.61 6.72
C ARG A 85 -16.88 14.18 5.94
N ARG A 86 -16.93 15.46 5.56
CA ARG A 86 -15.79 16.13 4.91
C ARG A 86 -14.60 16.26 5.85
N ALA A 87 -14.84 16.64 7.12
CA ALA A 87 -13.78 16.73 8.12
C ALA A 87 -13.10 15.37 8.35
N LEU A 88 -13.88 14.29 8.42
CA LEU A 88 -13.40 12.93 8.54
C LEU A 88 -12.54 12.54 7.34
N LEU A 89 -13.02 12.79 6.11
CA LEU A 89 -12.27 12.48 4.89
C LEU A 89 -10.90 13.15 4.87
N THR A 90 -10.84 14.47 5.12
CA THR A 90 -9.58 15.22 5.12
C THR A 90 -8.62 14.75 6.21
N ARG A 91 -9.13 14.45 7.41
CA ARG A 91 -8.29 13.98 8.53
C ARG A 91 -7.79 12.56 8.29
N MET A 92 -8.61 11.66 7.75
CA MET A 92 -8.19 10.31 7.40
C MET A 92 -7.14 10.31 6.30
N GLU A 93 -7.23 11.23 5.34
CA GLU A 93 -6.21 11.40 4.32
C GLU A 93 -4.87 11.88 4.91
N ALA A 94 -4.90 12.83 5.87
CA ALA A 94 -3.69 13.27 6.57
C ALA A 94 -3.04 12.14 7.38
N VAL A 95 -3.84 11.32 8.07
CA VAL A 95 -3.37 10.13 8.78
C VAL A 95 -2.77 9.11 7.80
N SER A 96 -3.47 8.82 6.69
CA SER A 96 -3.01 7.90 5.65
C SER A 96 -1.64 8.29 5.10
N ARG A 97 -1.43 9.58 4.76
CA ARG A 97 -0.13 10.08 4.28
C ARG A 97 0.95 9.99 5.34
N SER A 98 0.63 10.26 6.61
CA SER A 98 1.58 10.17 7.71
C SER A 98 2.04 8.73 7.93
N VAL A 99 1.10 7.78 7.98
CA VAL A 99 1.39 6.34 8.10
C VAL A 99 2.16 5.84 6.87
N PHE A 100 1.81 6.32 5.67
CA PHE A 100 2.54 5.99 4.45
C PHE A 100 4.00 6.47 4.50
N GLY A 101 4.24 7.71 4.95
CA GLY A 101 5.58 8.25 5.17
C GLY A 101 6.38 7.44 6.20
N LEU A 102 5.79 7.13 7.36
CA LEU A 102 6.40 6.29 8.39
C LEU A 102 6.81 4.92 7.83
N SER A 103 6.00 4.34 6.94
CA SER A 103 6.32 3.04 6.34
C SER A 103 7.64 3.05 5.55
N HIS A 104 8.01 4.18 4.94
CA HIS A 104 9.28 4.31 4.23
C HIS A 104 10.48 4.31 5.18
N THR A 105 10.35 4.99 6.33
CA THR A 105 11.40 4.97 7.36
C THR A 105 11.55 3.57 7.96
N LEU A 106 10.46 2.88 8.26
CA LEU A 106 10.51 1.51 8.80
C LEU A 106 11.13 0.53 7.81
N ILE A 107 10.81 0.63 6.51
CA ILE A 107 11.44 -0.19 5.47
C ILE A 107 12.93 0.13 5.38
N ALA A 108 13.33 1.41 5.43
CA ALA A 108 14.75 1.78 5.41
C ALA A 108 15.51 1.20 6.61
N ASP A 109 14.93 1.26 7.81
CA ASP A 109 15.52 0.67 9.02
C ASP A 109 15.69 -0.85 8.88
N LEU A 110 14.68 -1.56 8.36
CA LEU A 110 14.76 -3.00 8.10
C LEU A 110 15.86 -3.34 7.09
N LEU A 111 15.99 -2.57 6.01
CA LEU A 111 17.04 -2.79 5.00
C LEU A 111 18.44 -2.54 5.56
N LEU A 112 18.62 -1.50 6.37
CA LEU A 112 19.90 -1.16 7.00
C LEU A 112 20.35 -2.20 8.03
N GLN A 113 19.39 -2.78 8.75
CA GLN A 113 19.67 -3.77 9.81
C GLN A 113 19.67 -5.21 9.31
N HIS A 114 19.60 -5.42 7.98
CA HIS A 114 19.46 -6.76 7.41
C HIS A 114 18.25 -7.53 8.00
N GLY A 115 17.20 -6.82 8.39
CA GLY A 115 16.04 -7.36 9.10
C GLY A 115 15.11 -8.22 8.24
N LEU A 116 15.45 -8.43 6.98
CA LEU A 116 14.76 -9.35 6.07
C LEU A 116 15.55 -10.64 5.82
N ASP A 117 16.76 -10.75 6.38
CA ASP A 117 17.58 -11.95 6.29
C ASP A 117 16.85 -13.10 7.02
N GLY A 118 16.66 -14.22 6.33
CA GLY A 118 15.89 -15.36 6.84
C GLY A 118 14.49 -15.51 6.24
N ILE A 119 14.04 -14.56 5.40
CA ILE A 119 12.90 -14.77 4.50
C ILE A 119 13.44 -15.19 3.13
N ASP A 120 12.95 -16.32 2.61
CA ASP A 120 13.42 -16.86 1.34
C ASP A 120 13.22 -15.89 0.15
N GLY A 121 14.23 -15.81 -0.72
CA GLY A 121 14.20 -15.02 -1.95
C GLY A 121 15.06 -13.76 -1.92
N SER A 122 14.87 -12.88 -2.91
CA SER A 122 15.53 -11.57 -2.91
C SER A 122 14.84 -10.61 -1.94
N VAL A 123 15.51 -9.53 -1.54
CA VAL A 123 14.94 -8.50 -0.64
C VAL A 123 13.54 -8.01 -1.07
N PRO A 124 13.27 -7.71 -2.37
CA PRO A 124 11.91 -7.40 -2.83
C PRO A 124 10.90 -8.54 -2.67
N ASP A 125 11.33 -9.80 -2.79
CA ASP A 125 10.46 -10.96 -2.59
C ASP A 125 10.11 -11.11 -1.11
N ALA A 126 11.11 -11.03 -0.23
CA ALA A 126 10.91 -11.05 1.22
C ALA A 126 9.93 -9.97 1.69
N LEU A 127 10.10 -8.73 1.21
CA LEU A 127 9.20 -7.63 1.54
C LEU A 127 7.80 -7.82 0.95
N ALA A 128 7.68 -8.39 -0.25
CA ALA A 128 6.39 -8.67 -0.88
C ALA A 128 5.59 -9.70 -0.08
N VAL A 129 6.26 -10.75 0.44
CA VAL A 129 5.63 -11.75 1.30
C VAL A 129 5.22 -11.11 2.63
N LEU A 130 6.11 -10.38 3.29
CA LEU A 130 5.85 -9.74 4.59
C LEU A 130 4.66 -8.76 4.53
N MET A 131 4.63 -7.90 3.53
CA MET A 131 3.60 -6.85 3.41
C MET A 131 2.35 -7.31 2.64
N ARG A 132 2.37 -8.54 2.10
CA ARG A 132 1.28 -9.09 1.27
C ARG A 132 0.93 -8.19 0.08
N ILE A 133 1.96 -7.76 -0.64
CA ILE A 133 1.85 -6.91 -1.83
C ILE A 133 2.55 -7.57 -3.01
N SER A 134 2.29 -7.08 -4.23
CA SER A 134 3.03 -7.56 -5.39
C SER A 134 4.52 -7.20 -5.29
N ARG A 135 5.38 -8.05 -5.86
CA ARG A 135 6.82 -7.80 -5.98
C ARG A 135 7.13 -6.42 -6.56
N THR A 136 6.41 -6.00 -7.59
CA THR A 136 6.57 -4.67 -8.21
C THR A 136 6.32 -3.55 -7.20
N ARG A 137 5.28 -3.65 -6.37
CA ARG A 137 4.98 -2.67 -5.32
C ARG A 137 6.03 -2.70 -4.22
N ALA A 138 6.54 -3.88 -3.84
CA ALA A 138 7.62 -4.02 -2.88
C ALA A 138 8.91 -3.32 -3.38
N SER A 139 9.33 -3.59 -4.62
CA SER A 139 10.46 -2.92 -5.26
C SER A 139 10.30 -1.39 -5.29
N GLN A 140 9.10 -0.90 -5.60
CA GLN A 140 8.80 0.52 -5.59
C GLN A 140 8.92 1.12 -4.18
N ARG A 141 8.39 0.44 -3.16
CA ARG A 141 8.52 0.88 -1.75
C ARG A 141 9.97 0.90 -1.28
N ILE A 142 10.79 -0.06 -1.70
CA ILE A 142 12.24 -0.08 -1.42
C ILE A 142 12.90 1.16 -2.02
N ARG A 143 12.62 1.50 -3.28
CA ARG A 143 13.15 2.71 -3.91
C ARG A 143 12.74 3.97 -3.15
N TYR A 144 11.47 4.12 -2.79
CA TYR A 144 11.01 5.26 -2.00
C TYR A 144 11.62 5.31 -0.59
N SER A 145 11.86 4.17 0.04
CA SER A 145 12.56 4.14 1.33
C SER A 145 14.00 4.60 1.25
N GLN A 146 14.71 4.32 0.15
CA GLN A 146 16.08 4.78 -0.06
C GLN A 146 16.13 6.29 -0.34
N GLU A 147 15.12 6.82 -1.02
CA GLU A 147 15.00 8.23 -1.37
C GLU A 147 14.52 9.10 -0.19
N PHE A 148 13.53 8.63 0.57
CA PHE A 148 12.81 9.41 1.59
C PHE A 148 12.93 8.88 3.02
N GLY A 149 13.51 7.70 3.24
CA GLY A 149 13.54 7.02 4.53
C GLY A 149 14.61 7.52 5.52
N LYS A 150 15.47 8.46 5.12
CA LYS A 150 16.45 9.05 6.04
C LYS A 150 15.75 9.94 7.05
N ARG A 151 15.90 9.63 8.34
CA ARG A 151 15.55 10.54 9.44
C ARG A 151 16.49 11.74 9.39
N THR A 152 15.96 12.93 9.13
CA THR A 152 16.64 14.22 9.35
C THR A 152 16.66 14.54 10.83
#